data_AF-A0A1Z4QQ20-F1
#
_entry.id   AF-A0A1Z4QQ20-F1
#
_cell.length_a   1.000
_cell.length_b   1.000
_cell.length_c   1.000
_cell.angle_alpha   90.00
_cell.angle_beta   90.00
_cell.angle_gamma   90.00
#
_symmetry.space_group_name_H-M   'P 1'
#
loop_
_entity.id
_entity.type
_entity.pdbx_description
1 polymer ?
#
loop_
_entity_poly.entity_id
_entity_poly.type
_entity_poly.pdbx_seq_one_letter_code
_entity_poly.pdbx_strand_id
1 'polypeptide(L)'
;MNFPSQLQQKIEKWASSQGISPEQFVLQAVTEKVAALSQKTTEVTNNVSSLNQPRVYRKEGILVIDAELPENFDFNTFIDELRAERIQDLMQVSE
;
A
#
# COMPACT_ATOMS: atom_id res chain seq x y z
N MET A 1 31.06 -1.03 -3.02
CA MET A 1 30.48 0.01 -3.92
C MET A 1 31.23 1.32 -3.66
N ASN A 2 31.44 2.17 -4.67
CA ASN A 2 32.21 3.41 -4.51
C ASN A 2 31.26 4.61 -4.43
N PHE A 3 30.93 5.06 -3.23
CA PHE A 3 30.04 6.19 -2.98
C PHE A 3 30.83 7.42 -2.53
N PRO A 4 30.33 8.65 -2.76
CA PRO A 4 30.88 9.83 -2.13
C PRO A 4 30.98 9.64 -0.61
N SER A 5 32.08 10.09 0.00
CA SER A 5 32.38 9.86 1.43
C SER A 5 31.24 10.27 2.36
N GLN A 6 30.57 11.38 2.07
CA GLN A 6 29.42 11.85 2.84
C GLN A 6 28.20 10.90 2.75
N LEU A 7 27.95 10.32 1.58
CA LEU A 7 26.86 9.36 1.39
C LEU A 7 27.20 8.03 2.07
N GLN A 8 28.46 7.59 1.98
CA GLN A 8 28.91 6.37 2.62
C GLN A 8 28.75 6.41 4.14
N GLN A 9 29.15 7.51 4.79
CA GLN A 9 28.94 7.69 6.23
C GLN A 9 27.46 7.65 6.63
N LYS A 10 26.58 8.21 5.79
CA LYS A 10 25.12 8.15 6.03
C LYS A 10 24.60 6.72 5.88
N ILE A 11 25.03 6.00 4.84
CA ILE A 11 24.65 4.60 4.62
C ILE A 11 25.06 3.75 5.82
N GLU A 12 26.32 3.86 6.27
CA GLU A 12 26.83 3.12 7.42
C GLU A 12 26.05 3.43 8.70
N LYS A 13 25.80 4.72 8.98
CA LYS A 13 25.02 5.14 10.15
C LYS A 13 23.61 4.53 10.15
N TRP A 14 22.90 4.60 9.03
CA TRP A 14 21.54 4.09 8.93
C TRP A 14 21.49 2.55 8.91
N ALA A 15 22.43 1.91 8.24
CA ALA A 15 22.56 0.45 8.24
C ALA A 15 22.81 -0.08 9.66
N SER A 16 23.74 0.54 10.41
CA SER A 16 23.99 0.19 11.82
C SER A 16 22.77 0.41 12.70
N SER A 17 22.00 1.48 12.49
CA SER A 17 20.76 1.73 13.27
C SER A 17 19.67 0.68 13.03
N GLN A 18 19.72 -0.02 11.90
CA GLN A 18 18.78 -1.07 11.52
C GLN A 18 19.35 -2.48 11.75
N GLY A 19 20.59 -2.60 12.24
CA GLY A 19 21.25 -3.89 12.49
C GLY A 19 21.60 -4.66 11.22
N ILE A 20 21.69 -4.00 10.07
CA ILE A 20 21.99 -4.61 8.76
C ILE A 20 23.32 -4.13 8.19
N SER A 21 23.85 -4.82 7.18
CA SER A 21 25.06 -4.38 6.49
C SER A 21 24.79 -3.18 5.57
N PRO A 22 25.79 -2.32 5.30
CA PRO A 22 25.68 -1.25 4.31
C PRO A 22 25.17 -1.72 2.94
N GLU A 23 25.62 -2.89 2.49
CA GLU A 23 25.21 -3.50 1.23
C GLU A 23 23.73 -3.91 1.25
N GLN A 24 23.26 -4.49 2.36
CA GLN A 24 21.84 -4.84 2.53
C GLN A 24 20.96 -3.59 2.56
N PHE A 25 21.40 -2.54 3.25
CA PHE A 25 20.71 -1.26 3.26
C PHE A 25 20.57 -0.69 1.84
N VAL A 26 21.65 -0.70 1.05
CA VAL A 26 21.62 -0.22 -0.34
C VAL A 26 20.68 -1.07 -1.20
N LEU A 27 20.75 -2.40 -1.06
CA LEU A 27 19.88 -3.31 -1.82
C LEU A 27 18.40 -3.04 -1.51
N GLN A 28 18.06 -2.88 -0.23
CA GLN A 28 16.70 -2.56 0.20
C GLN A 28 16.26 -1.20 -0.35
N ALA A 29 17.08 -0.16 -0.20
CA ALA A 29 16.76 1.18 -0.68
C ALA A 29 16.54 1.23 -2.20
N VAL A 30 17.37 0.52 -2.98
CA VAL A 30 17.19 0.39 -4.43
C VAL A 30 15.92 -0.39 -4.76
N THR A 31 15.66 -1.48 -4.06
CA THR A 31 14.44 -2.31 -4.26
C THR A 31 13.18 -1.49 -4.01
N GLU A 32 13.11 -0.76 -2.90
CA GLU A 32 12.00 0.14 -2.57
C GLU A 32 11.83 1.24 -3.62
N LYS A 33 12.94 1.84 -4.08
CA LYS A 33 12.90 2.88 -5.11
C LYS A 33 12.40 2.34 -6.44
N VAL A 34 12.85 1.16 -6.85
CA VAL A 34 12.40 0.49 -8.08
C VAL A 34 10.92 0.16 -7.98
N ALA A 35 10.45 -0.39 -6.86
CA ALA A 35 9.03 -0.68 -6.64
C ALA A 35 8.16 0.59 -6.76
N ALA A 36 8.58 1.69 -6.11
CA ALA A 36 7.87 2.97 -6.18
C ALA A 36 7.86 3.55 -7.61
N LEU A 37 8.97 3.42 -8.35
CA LEU A 37 9.03 3.87 -9.75
C LEU A 37 8.20 3.00 -10.68
N SER A 38 8.14 1.68 -10.46
CA SER A 38 7.27 0.77 -11.22
C SER A 38 5.79 1.11 -11.02
N GLN A 39 5.38 1.42 -9.78
CA GLN A 39 4.03 1.91 -9.50
C GLN A 39 3.75 3.25 -10.19
N LYS A 40 4.69 4.21 -10.13
CA LYS A 40 4.54 5.51 -10.81
C LYS A 40 4.54 5.41 -12.33
N THR A 41 5.24 4.44 -12.92
CA THR A 41 5.21 4.19 -14.37
C THR A 41 3.87 3.60 -14.81
N THR A 42 3.17 2.91 -13.90
CA THR A 42 1.78 2.48 -14.10
C THR A 42 0.83 3.68 -14.09
N GLU A 43 1.13 4.74 -13.32
CA GLU A 43 0.33 5.98 -13.32
C GLU A 43 0.47 6.83 -14.60
N VAL A 44 1.60 6.79 -15.31
CA VAL A 44 1.82 7.57 -16.56
C VAL A 44 1.44 6.79 -17.83
N THR A 45 1.10 5.50 -17.71
CA THR A 45 0.59 4.67 -18.81
C THR A 45 -0.85 4.22 -18.55
N ASN A 46 -1.63 5.02 -17.80
CA ASN A 46 -3.05 4.75 -17.51
C ASN A 46 -3.99 5.06 -18.68
N ASN A 47 -3.62 4.71 -19.92
CA ASN A 47 -4.57 4.78 -21.05
C ASN A 47 -4.75 3.48 -21.82
N VAL A 48 -4.02 2.38 -21.56
CA VAL A 48 -4.38 1.10 -22.18
C VAL A 48 -3.90 -0.08 -21.32
N SER A 49 -4.83 -0.96 -20.90
CA SER A 49 -4.59 -2.31 -20.34
C SER A 49 -4.31 -2.46 -18.83
N SER A 50 -5.25 -2.08 -17.98
CA SER A 50 -5.64 -2.84 -16.76
C SER A 50 -6.95 -2.27 -16.21
N LEU A 51 -8.02 -2.38 -16.98
CA LEU A 51 -9.33 -1.82 -16.58
C LEU A 51 -10.09 -2.73 -15.59
N ASN A 52 -9.73 -4.03 -15.47
CA ASN A 52 -10.58 -5.02 -14.79
C ASN A 52 -9.95 -5.66 -13.54
N GLN A 53 -8.92 -5.06 -12.94
CA GLN A 53 -8.32 -5.61 -11.71
C GLN A 53 -8.60 -4.70 -10.52
N PRO A 54 -9.23 -5.22 -9.45
CA PRO A 54 -9.40 -4.49 -8.20
C PRO A 54 -8.05 -3.99 -7.69
N ARG A 55 -7.92 -2.69 -7.45
CA ARG A 55 -6.71 -2.08 -6.88
C ARG A 55 -6.95 -1.79 -5.40
N VAL A 56 -6.05 -2.27 -4.54
CA VAL A 56 -6.10 -2.00 -3.10
C VAL A 56 -4.95 -1.07 -2.72
N TYR A 57 -5.28 0.06 -2.11
CA TYR A 57 -4.28 1.05 -1.68
C TYR A 57 -4.70 1.79 -0.41
N ARG A 58 -3.77 2.48 0.25
CA ARG A 58 -4.07 3.34 1.41
C ARG A 58 -4.06 4.81 1.00
N LYS A 59 -5.10 5.56 1.36
CA LYS A 59 -5.22 7.01 1.15
C LYS A 59 -5.70 7.65 2.45
N GLU A 60 -4.90 8.57 3.01
CA GLU A 60 -5.25 9.33 4.22
C GLU A 60 -5.64 8.43 5.43
N GLY A 61 -4.98 7.28 5.56
CA GLY A 61 -5.28 6.30 6.62
C GLY A 61 -6.44 5.36 6.30
N ILE A 62 -7.16 5.57 5.19
CA ILE A 62 -8.28 4.75 4.73
C ILE A 62 -7.75 3.67 3.78
N LEU A 63 -8.18 2.41 3.96
CA LEU A 63 -7.95 1.35 2.99
C LEU A 63 -9.00 1.47 1.89
N VAL A 64 -8.57 1.77 0.67
CA VAL A 64 -9.41 1.97 -0.51
C VAL A 64 -9.29 0.76 -1.43
N ILE A 65 -10.43 0.27 -1.89
CA ILE A 65 -10.55 -0.74 -2.93
C ILE A 65 -11.19 -0.05 -4.13
N ASP A 66 -10.43 0.10 -5.20
CA ASP A 66 -10.87 0.68 -6.47
C ASP A 66 -11.19 -0.47 -7.42
N ALA A 67 -12.48 -0.72 -7.61
CA ALA A 67 -13.03 -1.79 -8.42
C ALA A 67 -14.32 -1.31 -9.07
N GLU A 68 -14.66 -1.88 -10.23
CA GLU A 68 -15.96 -1.64 -10.85
C GLU A 68 -17.07 -2.19 -9.93
N LEU A 69 -18.04 -1.34 -9.60
CA LEU A 69 -19.23 -1.76 -8.90
C LEU A 69 -20.18 -2.44 -9.90
N PRO A 70 -20.93 -3.48 -9.47
CA PRO A 70 -22.00 -4.05 -10.28
C PRO A 70 -22.96 -2.95 -10.77
N GLU A 71 -23.47 -3.06 -12.00
CA GLU A 71 -24.38 -2.06 -12.59
C GLU A 71 -25.62 -1.79 -11.72
N ASN A 72 -26.02 -2.76 -10.90
CA ASN A 72 -27.17 -2.72 -10.01
C ASN A 72 -26.79 -2.62 -8.52
N PHE A 73 -25.60 -2.12 -8.21
CA PHE A 73 -25.16 -1.97 -6.83
C PHE A 73 -26.01 -0.93 -6.08
N ASP A 74 -26.72 -1.38 -5.04
CA ASP A 74 -27.51 -0.51 -4.17
C ASP A 74 -26.73 -0.18 -2.88
N PHE A 75 -26.23 1.05 -2.82
CA PHE A 75 -25.51 1.57 -1.67
C PHE A 75 -26.35 1.56 -0.39
N ASN A 76 -27.66 1.80 -0.47
CA ASN A 76 -28.48 1.90 0.73
C ASN A 76 -28.64 0.54 1.38
N THR A 77 -28.98 -0.48 0.56
CA THR A 77 -29.07 -1.87 1.00
C THR A 77 -27.75 -2.34 1.60
N PHE A 78 -26.61 -2.09 0.92
CA PHE A 78 -25.29 -2.46 1.41
C PHE A 78 -24.94 -1.82 2.77
N ILE A 79 -25.22 -0.52 2.95
CA ILE A 79 -24.95 0.18 4.22
C ILE A 79 -25.85 -0.34 5.34
N ASP A 80 -27.11 -0.64 5.04
CA ASP A 80 -28.04 -1.18 6.03
C ASP A 80 -27.65 -2.59 6.48
N GLU A 81 -27.17 -3.44 5.55
CA GLU A 81 -26.60 -4.76 5.87
C GLU A 81 -25.37 -4.65 6.79
N LEU A 82 -24.41 -3.79 6.46
CA LEU A 82 -23.22 -3.57 7.31
C LEU A 82 -23.59 -3.04 8.70
N ARG A 83 -24.61 -2.18 8.80
CA ARG A 83 -25.09 -1.67 10.09
C ARG A 83 -25.74 -2.79 10.90
N ALA A 84 -26.54 -3.64 10.26
CA ALA A 84 -27.19 -4.76 10.92
C ALA A 84 -26.16 -5.78 11.47
N GLU A 85 -25.14 -6.11 10.67
CA GLU A 85 -24.01 -6.98 11.08
C GLU A 85 -23.31 -6.42 12.33
N ARG A 86 -22.93 -5.14 12.30
CA ARG A 86 -22.29 -4.45 13.45
C ARG A 86 -23.15 -4.47 14.71
N ILE A 87 -24.46 -4.29 14.59
CA ILE A 87 -25.38 -4.33 15.73
C ILE A 87 -25.45 -5.75 16.31
N GLN A 88 -25.46 -6.76 15.45
CA GLN A 88 -25.48 -8.16 15.87
C GLN A 88 -24.20 -8.57 16.61
N ASP A 89 -23.03 -8.17 16.11
CA ASP A 89 -21.75 -8.40 16.78
C ASP A 89 -21.71 -7.78 18.18
N LEU A 90 -22.24 -6.56 18.34
CA LEU A 90 -22.29 -5.89 19.65
C LEU A 90 -23.22 -6.58 20.65
N MET A 91 -24.28 -7.26 20.18
CA MET A 91 -25.18 -8.02 21.05
C MET A 91 -24.62 -9.38 21.46
N GLN A 92 -23.71 -9.98 20.69
CA GLN A 92 -23.09 -11.27 21.02
C GLN A 92 -21.95 -11.16 22.04
N VAL A 93 -21.39 -9.98 22.27
CA VAL A 93 -20.29 -9.74 23.23
C VAL A 93 -20.79 -9.48 24.66
N SER A 94 -22.09 -9.71 24.93
CA SER A 94 -22.75 -9.39 26.20
C SER A 94 -22.98 -10.59 27.15
N GLU A 95 -22.25 -11.71 26.98
CA GLU A 95 -22.27 -12.86 27.91
C GLU A 95 -20.96 -13.03 28.69
#